data_AF-A0A382WV07-F1
#
_entry.id   AF-A0A382WV07-F1
#
_cell.length_a   1.000
_cell.length_b   1.000
_cell.length_c   1.000
_cell.angle_alpha   90.00
_cell.angle_beta   90.00
_cell.angle_gamma   90.00
#
_symmetry.space_group_name_H-M   'P 1'
#
loop_
_entity.id
_entity.type
_entity.pdbx_description
1 polymer ?
#
loop_
_entity_poly.entity_id
_entity_poly.type
_entity_poly.pdbx_seq_one_letter_code
_entity_poly.pdbx_strand_id
1 'polypeptide(L)'
;MYEGHVVRPHVVESHKSAIAAYSAPGTWLDSQTRTAILKERRAASQCTLCQARNSALSPYTVQGEHDTVTALPADLIELVHRLATDSGRLTKSWFDSLIVDGMQPEVYVETVGLVATSLIIDSFAGALSCETSEPGEPQAGVPSQVKNPGVIEDGAWVPLLDVPQEP
;
A
#
# COMPACT_ATOMS: atom_id res chain seq x y z
N MET A 1 21.23 -2.12 3.57
CA MET A 1 20.38 -0.95 3.19
C MET A 1 21.26 0.29 3.10
N TYR A 2 21.32 0.92 1.91
CA TYR A 2 22.09 2.13 1.57
C TYR A 2 23.61 2.08 1.80
N GLU A 3 24.23 0.92 1.59
CA GLU A 3 25.68 0.75 1.74
C GLU A 3 26.45 1.63 0.76
N GLY A 4 27.54 2.25 1.22
CA GLY A 4 28.36 3.16 0.40
C GLY A 4 27.84 4.60 0.30
N HIS A 5 26.72 4.95 0.95
CA HIS A 5 26.15 6.30 0.92
C HIS A 5 26.07 6.94 2.33
N VAL A 6 26.27 8.25 2.39
CA VAL A 6 26.13 9.03 3.64
C VAL A 6 24.66 9.42 3.82
N VAL A 7 23.89 8.53 4.45
CA VAL A 7 22.48 8.76 4.83
C VAL A 7 22.38 8.98 6.33
N ARG A 8 21.51 9.92 6.75
CA ARG A 8 21.30 10.20 8.18
C ARG A 8 20.86 8.91 8.91
N PRO A 9 21.48 8.53 10.04
CA PRO A 9 21.21 7.25 10.68
C PRO A 9 19.73 6.98 11.00
N HIS A 10 18.98 8.01 11.44
CA HIS A 10 17.55 7.85 11.74
C HIS A 10 16.73 7.50 10.48
N VAL A 11 17.09 8.01 9.31
CA VAL A 11 16.40 7.66 8.04
C VAL A 11 16.62 6.18 7.71
N VAL A 12 17.88 5.72 7.82
CA VAL A 12 18.22 4.31 7.60
C VAL A 12 17.46 3.41 8.57
N GLU A 13 17.43 3.77 9.85
CA GLU A 13 16.76 2.99 10.87
C GLU A 13 15.23 2.95 10.68
N SER A 14 14.62 4.09 10.36
CA SER A 14 13.19 4.15 10.04
C SER A 14 12.83 3.30 8.83
N HIS A 15 13.64 3.33 7.77
CA HIS A 15 13.38 2.51 6.58
C HIS A 15 13.57 1.01 6.86
N LYS A 16 14.62 0.63 7.59
CA LYS A 16 14.83 -0.76 8.03
C LYS A 16 13.65 -1.26 8.87
N SER A 17 13.24 -0.48 9.86
CA SER A 17 12.12 -0.80 10.73
C SER A 17 10.81 -0.92 9.95
N ALA A 18 10.56 0.00 9.01
CA ALA A 18 9.37 -0.01 8.18
C ALA A 18 9.31 -1.23 7.24
N ILE A 19 10.42 -1.64 6.62
CA ILE A 19 10.48 -2.87 5.82
C ILE A 19 10.31 -4.12 6.68
N ALA A 20 11.01 -4.18 7.82
CA ALA A 20 10.89 -5.32 8.74
C ALA A 20 9.46 -5.52 9.26
N ALA A 21 8.68 -4.44 9.40
CA ALA A 21 7.30 -4.49 9.86
C ALA A 21 6.35 -5.27 8.93
N TYR A 22 6.69 -5.46 7.65
CA TYR A 22 5.88 -6.27 6.72
C TYR A 22 5.85 -7.75 7.11
N SER A 23 6.89 -8.22 7.79
CA SER A 23 7.00 -9.60 8.26
C SER A 23 6.10 -9.88 9.47
N ALA A 24 5.55 -8.87 10.14
CA ALA A 24 4.66 -9.03 11.29
C ALA A 24 3.18 -8.87 10.89
N PRO A 25 2.23 -9.50 11.60
CA PRO A 25 0.81 -9.15 11.43
C PRO A 25 0.58 -7.67 11.75
N GLY A 26 -0.32 -7.04 11.00
CA GLY A 26 -0.74 -5.66 11.20
C GLY A 26 -1.99 -5.56 12.05
N THR A 27 -2.76 -4.50 11.84
CA THR A 27 -4.03 -4.30 12.56
C THR A 27 -5.14 -5.13 11.89
N TRP A 28 -5.15 -5.21 10.57
CA TRP A 28 -6.20 -5.85 9.77
C TRP A 28 -5.67 -6.95 8.86
N LEU A 29 -4.39 -6.89 8.48
CA LEU A 29 -3.78 -7.85 7.56
C LEU A 29 -2.73 -8.73 8.27
N ASP A 30 -2.68 -10.01 7.91
CA ASP A 30 -1.61 -10.89 8.37
C ASP A 30 -0.28 -10.62 7.64
N SER A 31 0.81 -11.18 8.17
CA SER A 31 2.16 -10.97 7.61
C SER A 31 2.29 -11.50 6.17
N GLN A 32 1.57 -12.57 5.81
CA GLN A 32 1.59 -13.16 4.48
C GLN A 32 0.97 -12.21 3.47
N THR A 33 -0.20 -11.66 3.79
CA THR A 33 -0.92 -10.68 2.97
C THR A 33 -0.10 -9.40 2.83
N ARG A 34 0.49 -8.88 3.91
CA ARG A 34 1.35 -7.69 3.88
C ARG A 34 2.57 -7.88 2.99
N THR A 35 3.24 -9.03 3.11
CA THR A 35 4.40 -9.37 2.27
C THR A 35 4.00 -9.55 0.80
N ALA A 36 2.83 -10.14 0.54
CA ALA A 36 2.30 -10.26 -0.82
C ALA A 36 1.94 -8.90 -1.44
N ILE A 37 1.37 -7.96 -0.66
CA ILE A 37 1.12 -6.58 -1.09
C ILE A 37 2.42 -5.91 -1.54
N LEU A 38 3.52 -6.08 -0.80
CA LEU A 38 4.83 -5.52 -1.19
C LEU A 38 5.30 -6.08 -2.54
N LYS A 39 5.15 -7.40 -2.75
CA LYS A 39 5.53 -8.05 -4.02
C LYS A 39 4.71 -7.54 -5.19
N GLU A 40 3.39 -7.46 -5.04
CA GLU A 40 2.49 -6.93 -6.06
C GLU A 40 2.78 -5.46 -6.37
N ARG A 41 2.98 -4.63 -5.33
CA ARG A 41 3.33 -3.23 -5.49
C ARG A 41 4.60 -3.05 -6.34
N ARG A 42 5.62 -3.88 -6.10
CA ARG A 42 6.88 -3.85 -6.88
C ARG A 42 6.69 -4.31 -8.32
N ALA A 43 5.80 -5.28 -8.55
CA ALA A 43 5.49 -5.79 -9.88
C ALA A 43 4.54 -4.88 -10.69
N ALA A 44 3.71 -4.06 -10.05
CA ALA A 44 2.65 -3.29 -10.68
C ALA A 44 3.11 -2.37 -11.83
N SER A 45 4.34 -1.85 -11.77
CA SER A 45 4.91 -1.04 -12.86
C SER A 45 5.08 -1.81 -14.18
N GLN A 46 5.20 -3.14 -14.10
CA GLN A 46 5.33 -4.04 -15.25
C GLN A 46 3.99 -4.68 -15.64
N CYS A 47 2.90 -4.39 -14.94
CA CYS A 47 1.57 -4.90 -15.28
C CYS A 47 1.06 -4.25 -16.57
N THR A 48 0.67 -5.09 -17.52
CA THR A 48 0.19 -4.72 -18.86
C THR A 48 -1.05 -3.82 -18.77
N LEU A 49 -2.01 -4.19 -17.90
CA LEU A 49 -3.23 -3.39 -17.69
C LEU A 49 -2.90 -2.02 -17.07
N CYS A 50 -1.98 -1.98 -16.10
CA CYS A 50 -1.56 -0.74 -15.45
C CYS A 50 -0.91 0.22 -16.44
N GLN A 51 -0.02 -0.27 -17.32
CA GLN A 51 0.60 0.55 -18.36
C GLN A 51 -0.43 1.10 -19.35
N ALA A 52 -1.40 0.27 -19.75
CA ALA A 52 -2.48 0.69 -20.64
C ALA A 52 -3.38 1.76 -19.99
N ARG A 53 -3.79 1.58 -18.73
CA ARG A 53 -4.57 2.55 -17.96
C ARG A 53 -3.82 3.85 -17.71
N ASN A 54 -2.51 3.79 -17.47
CA ASN A 54 -1.66 4.98 -17.29
C ASN A 54 -1.52 5.81 -18.57
N SER A 55 -1.53 5.16 -19.74
CA SER A 55 -1.44 5.82 -21.03
C SER A 55 -2.79 6.38 -21.52
N ALA A 56 -3.90 5.89 -20.99
CA ALA A 56 -5.24 6.34 -21.36
C ALA A 56 -5.62 7.66 -20.68
N LEU A 57 -6.44 8.47 -21.35
CA LEU A 57 -7.02 9.70 -20.78
C LEU A 57 -7.84 9.40 -19.52
N SER A 58 -8.64 8.33 -19.59
CA SER A 58 -9.40 7.82 -18.46
C SER A 58 -9.03 6.36 -18.23
N PRO A 59 -8.56 5.97 -17.03
CA PRO A 59 -8.26 4.58 -16.75
C PRO A 59 -9.51 3.70 -16.77
N TYR A 60 -10.69 4.28 -16.51
CA TYR A 60 -11.97 3.58 -16.43
C TYR A 60 -12.48 3.09 -17.80
N THR A 61 -11.92 3.59 -18.91
CA THR A 61 -12.27 3.12 -20.26
C THR A 61 -11.47 1.89 -20.69
N VAL A 62 -10.45 1.50 -19.92
CA VAL A 62 -9.58 0.35 -20.22
C VAL A 62 -9.91 -0.79 -19.25
N GLN A 63 -10.48 -1.84 -19.81
CA GLN A 63 -10.85 -3.07 -19.10
C GLN A 63 -9.78 -4.14 -19.30
N GLY A 64 -9.67 -5.06 -18.35
CA GLY A 64 -8.74 -6.18 -18.41
C GLY A 64 -8.50 -6.76 -17.01
N GLU A 65 -7.56 -7.71 -16.96
CA GLU A 65 -7.09 -8.33 -15.71
C GLU A 65 -5.66 -7.87 -15.43
N HIS A 66 -5.31 -7.78 -14.14
CA HIS A 66 -3.94 -7.46 -13.74
C HIS A 66 -3.03 -8.66 -13.94
N ASP A 67 -1.80 -8.41 -14.37
CA ASP A 67 -0.72 -9.39 -14.23
C ASP A 67 -0.40 -9.51 -12.73
N THR A 68 -0.52 -10.72 -12.16
CA THR A 68 -0.28 -10.96 -10.73
C THR A 68 0.99 -11.78 -10.50
N VAL A 69 1.64 -11.56 -9.35
CA VAL A 69 2.84 -12.29 -8.90
C VAL A 69 2.60 -13.01 -7.56
N THR A 70 1.39 -12.92 -7.04
CA THR A 70 0.95 -13.53 -5.77
C THR A 70 -0.44 -14.14 -5.91
N ALA A 71 -0.93 -14.76 -4.83
CA ALA A 71 -2.26 -15.33 -4.73
C ALA A 71 -3.24 -14.39 -3.98
N LEU A 72 -3.00 -13.08 -3.97
CA LEU A 72 -3.92 -12.14 -3.33
C LEU A 72 -5.29 -12.14 -4.05
N PRO A 73 -6.38 -11.89 -3.31
CA PRO A 73 -7.69 -11.64 -3.89
C PRO A 73 -7.69 -10.50 -4.93
N ALA A 74 -8.53 -10.62 -5.96
CA ALA A 74 -8.54 -9.71 -7.10
C ALA A 74 -8.86 -8.25 -6.73
N ASP A 75 -9.70 -8.02 -5.72
CA ASP A 75 -10.02 -6.70 -5.19
C ASP A 75 -8.80 -6.04 -4.52
N LEU A 76 -8.02 -6.83 -3.78
CA LEU A 76 -6.78 -6.37 -3.16
C LEU A 76 -5.67 -6.13 -4.19
N ILE A 77 -5.61 -6.95 -5.24
CA ILE A 77 -4.74 -6.70 -6.41
C ILE A 77 -5.10 -5.38 -7.08
N GLU A 78 -6.38 -5.15 -7.40
CA GLU A 78 -6.86 -3.89 -7.98
C GLU A 78 -6.48 -2.70 -7.10
N LEU A 79 -6.72 -2.79 -5.78
CA LEU A 79 -6.33 -1.74 -4.84
C LEU A 79 -4.81 -1.44 -4.89
N VAL A 80 -3.97 -2.46 -4.76
CA VAL A 80 -2.51 -2.30 -4.72
C VAL A 80 -1.98 -1.72 -6.02
N HIS A 81 -2.42 -2.25 -7.16
CA HIS A 81 -1.96 -1.81 -8.47
C HIS A 81 -2.40 -0.37 -8.76
N ARG A 82 -3.66 -0.03 -8.50
CA ARG A 82 -4.18 1.33 -8.68
C ARG A 82 -3.48 2.35 -7.78
N LEU A 83 -3.22 2.01 -6.52
CA LEU A 83 -2.45 2.87 -5.62
C LEU A 83 -1.00 3.05 -6.09
N ALA A 84 -0.37 2.00 -6.60
CA ALA A 84 1.03 2.02 -7.01
C ALA A 84 1.26 2.80 -8.30
N THR A 85 0.34 2.73 -9.27
CA THR A 85 0.56 3.25 -10.62
C THR A 85 -0.32 4.44 -10.98
N ASP A 86 -1.43 4.66 -10.29
CA ASP A 86 -2.46 5.61 -10.71
C ASP A 86 -3.23 6.31 -9.57
N SER A 87 -2.55 6.53 -8.44
CA SER A 87 -3.17 7.09 -7.22
C SER A 87 -3.78 8.48 -7.42
N GLY A 88 -3.19 9.30 -8.31
CA GLY A 88 -3.67 10.67 -8.59
C GLY A 88 -5.00 10.75 -9.34
N ARG A 89 -5.50 9.63 -9.89
CA ARG A 89 -6.77 9.57 -10.62
C ARG A 89 -7.81 8.67 -9.94
N LEU A 90 -7.60 8.33 -8.67
CA LEU A 90 -8.62 7.64 -7.87
C LEU A 90 -9.81 8.56 -7.60
N THR A 91 -11.00 7.98 -7.58
CA THR A 91 -12.27 8.69 -7.36
C THR A 91 -13.03 8.07 -6.21
N LYS A 92 -13.90 8.86 -5.58
CA LYS A 92 -14.79 8.36 -4.51
C LYS A 92 -15.66 7.21 -5.01
N SER A 93 -16.18 7.27 -6.24
CA SER A 93 -16.96 6.17 -6.83
C SER A 93 -16.18 4.87 -6.98
N TRP A 94 -14.88 4.93 -7.30
CA TRP A 94 -14.02 3.74 -7.35
C TRP A 94 -13.74 3.18 -5.96
N PHE A 95 -13.53 4.06 -4.97
CA PHE A 95 -13.41 3.61 -3.58
C PHE A 95 -14.72 2.94 -3.12
N ASP A 96 -15.87 3.56 -3.38
CA ASP A 96 -17.17 3.04 -2.99
C ASP A 96 -17.47 1.69 -3.63
N SER A 97 -17.05 1.46 -4.88
CA SER A 97 -17.21 0.14 -5.51
C SER A 97 -16.40 -0.94 -4.79
N LEU A 98 -15.17 -0.67 -4.34
CA LEU A 98 -14.40 -1.64 -3.54
C LEU A 98 -15.12 -2.01 -2.25
N ILE A 99 -15.72 -1.03 -1.57
CA ILE A 99 -16.44 -1.26 -0.30
C ILE A 99 -17.72 -2.06 -0.56
N VAL A 100 -18.48 -1.72 -1.61
CA VAL A 100 -19.69 -2.45 -2.03
C VAL A 100 -19.36 -3.91 -2.37
N ASP A 101 -18.21 -4.15 -2.99
CA ASP A 101 -17.73 -5.49 -3.36
C ASP A 101 -17.17 -6.29 -2.15
N GLY A 102 -17.20 -5.71 -0.94
CA GLY A 102 -16.91 -6.40 0.32
C GLY A 102 -15.59 -6.04 0.97
N MET A 103 -14.83 -5.09 0.41
CA MET A 103 -13.60 -4.61 1.04
C MET A 103 -13.93 -3.83 2.32
N GLN A 104 -13.27 -4.18 3.42
CA GLN A 104 -13.38 -3.40 4.65
C GLN A 104 -12.60 -2.08 4.51
N PRO A 105 -13.19 -0.92 4.89
CA PRO A 105 -12.49 0.36 4.86
C PRO A 105 -11.15 0.33 5.60
N GLU A 106 -11.05 -0.44 6.67
CA GLU A 106 -9.84 -0.54 7.46
C GLU A 106 -8.74 -1.36 6.75
N VAL A 107 -9.10 -2.37 5.94
CA VAL A 107 -8.18 -3.08 5.04
C VAL A 107 -7.67 -2.13 3.95
N TYR A 108 -8.55 -1.28 3.41
CA TYR A 108 -8.15 -0.24 2.46
C TYR A 108 -7.10 0.69 3.09
N VAL A 109 -7.35 1.22 4.29
CA VAL A 109 -6.44 2.13 4.99
C VAL A 109 -5.07 1.48 5.26
N GLU A 110 -5.06 0.24 5.76
CA GLU A 110 -3.80 -0.46 6.00
C GLU A 110 -3.01 -0.68 4.69
N THR A 111 -3.70 -1.07 3.62
CA THR A 111 -3.08 -1.27 2.30
C THR A 111 -2.50 0.02 1.72
N VAL A 112 -3.21 1.15 1.84
CA VAL A 112 -2.68 2.48 1.46
C VAL A 112 -1.39 2.78 2.20
N GLY A 113 -1.36 2.55 3.52
CA GLY A 113 -0.17 2.76 4.35
C GLY A 113 1.02 1.91 3.89
N LEU A 114 0.79 0.63 3.58
CA LEU A 114 1.83 -0.26 3.06
C LEU A 114 2.33 0.21 1.68
N VAL A 115 1.44 0.42 0.71
CA VAL A 115 1.84 0.85 -0.64
C VAL A 115 2.62 2.17 -0.61
N ALA A 116 2.16 3.16 0.17
CA ALA A 116 2.85 4.43 0.32
C ALA A 116 4.23 4.27 0.99
N THR A 117 4.32 3.49 2.06
CA THR A 117 5.58 3.25 2.78
C THR A 117 6.62 2.58 1.89
N SER A 118 6.23 1.53 1.16
CA SER A 118 7.14 0.83 0.24
C SER A 118 7.55 1.71 -0.94
N LEU A 119 6.64 2.55 -1.47
CA LEU A 119 6.95 3.53 -2.51
C LEU A 119 8.05 4.50 -2.06
N ILE A 120 7.94 5.05 -0.85
CA ILE A 120 8.94 5.98 -0.31
C ILE A 120 10.31 5.29 -0.20
N ILE A 121 10.35 4.09 0.39
CA ILE A 121 11.61 3.37 0.67
C ILE A 121 12.29 2.90 -0.63
N ASP A 122 11.51 2.33 -1.55
CA ASP A 122 12.04 1.83 -2.82
C ASP A 122 12.49 2.98 -3.73
N SER A 123 11.76 4.11 -3.75
CA SER A 123 12.16 5.30 -4.52
C SER A 123 13.44 5.93 -3.97
N PHE A 124 13.60 5.96 -2.64
CA PHE A 124 14.82 6.42 -1.99
C PHE A 124 16.01 5.52 -2.34
N ALA A 125 15.81 4.18 -2.33
CA ALA A 125 16.83 3.23 -2.75
C ALA A 125 17.23 3.43 -4.22
N GLY A 126 16.24 3.54 -5.11
CA GLY A 126 16.46 3.79 -6.54
C GLY A 126 17.23 5.08 -6.81
N ALA A 127 16.92 6.17 -6.10
CA ALA A 127 17.64 7.43 -6.24
C ALA A 127 19.13 7.34 -5.86
N LEU A 128 19.48 6.42 -4.96
CA LEU A 128 20.87 6.11 -4.59
C LEU A 128 21.47 4.97 -5.40
N SER A 129 20.75 4.43 -6.40
CA SER A 129 21.17 3.22 -7.13
C SER A 129 21.44 2.01 -6.21
N CYS A 130 20.73 1.94 -5.09
CA CYS A 130 20.77 0.82 -4.16
C CYS A 130 19.69 -0.20 -4.50
N GLU A 131 19.94 -1.47 -4.14
CA GLU A 131 18.91 -2.51 -4.21
C GLU A 131 17.76 -2.24 -3.23
N THR A 132 16.56 -2.63 -3.62
CA THR A 132 15.38 -2.61 -2.76
C THR A 132 15.56 -3.62 -1.63
N SER A 133 15.28 -3.21 -0.39
CA SER A 133 15.43 -4.10 0.76
C SER A 133 14.24 -5.05 0.87
N GLU A 134 14.52 -6.31 1.19
CA GLU A 134 13.50 -7.32 1.44
C GLU A 134 13.07 -7.34 2.91
N PRO A 135 11.79 -7.61 3.20
CA PRO A 135 11.36 -7.94 4.56
C PRO A 135 11.94 -9.29 4.99
N GLY A 136 11.89 -9.59 6.29
CA GLY A 136 12.16 -10.95 6.76
C GLY A 136 11.04 -11.92 6.40
N GLU A 137 11.21 -13.19 6.75
CA GLU A 137 10.17 -14.20 6.58
C GLU A 137 8.86 -13.82 7.29
N PRO A 138 7.68 -14.05 6.67
CA PRO A 138 6.39 -13.82 7.32
C PRO A 138 6.29 -14.56 8.66
N GLN A 139 6.01 -13.81 9.72
CA GLN A 139 5.89 -14.31 11.07
C GLN A 139 4.47 -14.80 11.35
N ALA A 140 4.34 -15.83 12.18
CA ALA A 140 3.04 -16.27 12.67
C ALA A 140 2.37 -15.21 13.56
N GLY A 141 1.04 -15.18 13.54
CA GLY A 141 0.23 -14.28 14.35
C GLY A 141 -1.08 -13.93 13.64
N VAL A 142 -1.97 -13.23 14.34
CA VAL A 142 -3.25 -12.75 13.79
C VAL A 142 -3.29 -11.22 13.83
N PRO A 143 -4.01 -10.57 12.90
CA PRO A 143 -4.23 -9.14 12.98
C PRO A 143 -4.94 -8.78 14.29
N SER A 144 -4.59 -7.64 14.89
CA SER A 144 -5.15 -7.26 16.18
C SER A 144 -6.63 -6.89 16.13
N GLN A 145 -7.09 -6.40 14.98
CA GLN A 145 -8.45 -5.92 14.70
C GLN A 145 -8.96 -4.88 15.71
N VAL A 146 -8.04 -4.13 16.32
CA VAL A 146 -8.37 -3.07 17.28
C VAL A 146 -8.79 -1.81 16.53
N LYS A 147 -10.05 -1.41 16.71
CA LYS A 147 -10.58 -0.16 16.16
C LYS A 147 -10.09 1.05 16.95
N ASN A 148 -9.94 2.17 16.27
CA ASN A 148 -9.65 3.45 16.91
C ASN A 148 -10.97 4.09 17.37
N PRO A 149 -11.18 4.32 18.68
CA PRO A 149 -12.45 4.85 19.19
C PRO A 149 -12.66 6.35 18.89
N GLY A 150 -11.59 7.10 18.62
CA GLY A 150 -11.64 8.56 18.41
C GLY A 150 -11.67 8.93 16.94
N VAL A 151 -12.58 8.34 16.15
CA VAL A 151 -12.71 8.68 14.72
C VAL A 151 -14.04 9.36 14.41
N ILE A 152 -14.02 10.30 13.47
CA ILE A 152 -15.16 11.11 13.03
C ILE A 152 -15.32 11.05 11.51
N GLU A 153 -16.56 11.25 11.06
CA GLU A 153 -16.91 11.41 9.65
C GLU A 153 -16.86 12.90 9.28
N ASP A 154 -15.78 13.34 8.63
CA ASP A 154 -15.56 14.74 8.27
C ASP A 154 -15.16 14.91 6.79
N GLY A 155 -15.97 14.33 5.90
CA GLY A 155 -15.86 14.52 4.45
C GLY A 155 -14.72 13.77 3.73
N ALA A 156 -13.87 13.05 4.47
CA ALA A 156 -12.89 12.12 3.89
C ALA A 156 -13.56 10.84 3.38
N TRP A 157 -12.80 9.99 2.66
CA TRP A 157 -13.34 8.72 2.16
C TRP A 157 -13.49 7.66 3.24
N VAL A 158 -12.74 7.81 4.34
CA VAL A 158 -12.69 6.93 5.52
C VAL A 158 -12.72 7.80 6.78
N PRO A 159 -13.17 7.28 7.93
CA PRO A 159 -13.18 8.02 9.19
C PRO A 159 -11.79 8.60 9.52
N LEU A 160 -11.76 9.85 9.98
CA LEU A 160 -10.54 10.56 10.40
C LEU A 160 -10.39 10.54 11.91
N LEU A 161 -9.16 10.60 12.40
CA LEU A 161 -8.91 10.85 13.83
C LEU A 161 -9.50 12.20 14.25
N ASP A 162 -10.22 12.22 15.36
CA ASP A 162 -10.69 13.42 16.03
C ASP A 162 -9.49 14.12 16.69
N VAL A 163 -8.82 15.00 15.93
CA VAL A 163 -7.74 15.83 16.43
C VAL A 163 -8.37 17.07 17.07
N PRO A 164 -8.02 17.44 18.31
CA PRO A 164 -8.49 18.68 18.92
C PRO A 164 -8.22 19.85 17.97
N GLN A 165 -9.29 20.54 17.55
CA GLN A 165 -9.17 21.75 16.76
C GLN A 165 -8.50 22.83 17.64
N GLU A 166 -7.35 23.35 17.22
CA GLU A 166 -6.76 24.52 17.90
C GLU A 166 -7.75 25.71 17.78
N PRO A 167 -8.00 26.45 18.87
CA PRO A 167 -9.00 27.53 18.91
C PRO A 167 -8.62 28.76 18.08
#